data_AF-A0A843HMH8-F1
#
_entry.id   AF-A0A843HMH8-F1
#
_cell.length_a   1.000
_cell.length_b   1.000
_cell.length_c   1.000
_cell.angle_alpha   90.00
_cell.angle_beta   90.00
_cell.angle_gamma   90.00
#
_symmetry.space_group_name_H-M   'P 1'
#
loop_
_entity.id
_entity.type
_entity.pdbx_description
1 polymer ?
#
loop_
_entity_poly.entity_id
_entity_poly.type
_entity_poly.pdbx_seq_one_letter_code
_entity_poly.pdbx_strand_id
1 'polypeptide(L)'
;MDKRFISILIACEESQEICKAFRQLGFKAFSCDLKPCSGGHPEWHLQMDVFEAISLTKWDLMIAHPPCTFLSVSGNRWMNDPIHYPNRAKDRTDAVNFFLLLTAQRIPHIAIENPIGIMSTRYKKPSQIIQPWQFGDQAQKTTCLWLKNLPLLKPTKIVGKGEFIITKGGRKMPKWYYDALWSKSQEERRTKRSKTFPGIAQAMAEQWGAYLEEI
;
A
#
# COMPACT_ATOMS: atom_id res chain seq x y z
N MET A 1 27.17 -3.79 23.66
CA MET A 1 26.68 -3.17 22.41
C MET A 1 25.18 -3.16 22.51
N ASP A 2 24.57 -1.98 22.65
CA ASP A 2 23.11 -1.90 22.70
C ASP A 2 22.53 -2.40 21.39
N LYS A 3 21.63 -3.38 21.48
CA LYS A 3 20.93 -3.93 20.31
C LYS A 3 20.08 -2.80 19.73
N ARG A 4 20.51 -2.22 18.60
CA ARG A 4 19.74 -1.17 17.91
C ARG A 4 18.40 -1.76 17.48
N PHE A 5 17.31 -1.16 17.90
CA PHE A 5 15.98 -1.54 17.44
C PHE A 5 15.72 -1.02 16.03
N ILE A 6 15.42 -1.93 15.10
CA ILE A 6 15.01 -1.60 13.73
C ILE A 6 13.63 -0.93 13.78
N SER A 7 13.57 0.32 13.32
CA SER A 7 12.37 1.16 13.35
C SER A 7 11.73 1.25 11.96
N ILE A 8 10.42 0.97 11.89
CA ILE A 8 9.70 0.81 10.63
C ILE A 8 8.46 1.71 10.61
N LEU A 9 8.31 2.50 9.53
CA LEU A 9 7.14 3.34 9.30
C LEU A 9 6.27 2.74 8.20
N ILE A 10 5.00 2.47 8.51
CA ILE A 10 3.99 2.08 7.53
C ILE A 10 3.16 3.32 7.19
N ALA A 11 3.61 4.04 6.17
CA ALA A 11 3.08 5.32 5.75
C ALA A 11 1.75 5.17 4.98
N CYS A 12 0.78 6.03 5.29
CA CYS A 12 -0.59 6.02 4.74
C CYS A 12 -1.34 4.70 5.02
N GLU A 13 -1.14 4.12 6.20
CA GLU A 13 -1.84 2.91 6.64
C GLU A 13 -2.66 3.20 7.91
N GLU A 14 -3.97 2.94 7.85
CA GLU A 14 -4.85 2.98 9.02
C GLU A 14 -5.23 1.59 9.56
N SER A 15 -5.19 0.58 8.67
CA SER A 15 -5.63 -0.80 8.97
C SER A 15 -4.66 -1.64 9.80
N GLN A 16 -3.41 -1.17 9.91
CA GLN A 16 -2.30 -1.79 10.62
C GLN A 16 -1.95 -3.23 10.20
N GLU A 17 -2.35 -3.72 9.03
CA GLU A 17 -2.07 -5.11 8.65
C GLU A 17 -0.56 -5.37 8.53
N ILE A 18 0.20 -4.48 7.89
CA ILE A 18 1.66 -4.62 7.79
C ILE A 18 2.31 -4.29 9.13
N CYS A 19 1.86 -3.25 9.82
CA CYS A 19 2.40 -2.90 11.13
C CYS A 19 2.29 -4.05 12.14
N LYS A 20 1.12 -4.70 12.23
CA LYS A 20 0.91 -5.88 13.08
C LYS A 20 1.85 -7.02 12.70
N ALA A 21 2.05 -7.29 11.41
CA ALA A 21 2.96 -8.34 10.96
C ALA A 21 4.40 -8.09 11.42
N PHE A 22 4.90 -6.85 11.30
CA PHE A 22 6.22 -6.48 11.84
C PHE A 22 6.27 -6.51 13.37
N ARG A 23 5.22 -6.05 14.05
CA ARG A 23 5.12 -6.08 15.53
C ARG A 23 5.17 -7.50 16.08
N GLN A 24 4.53 -8.45 15.42
CA GLN A 24 4.56 -9.87 15.79
C GLN A 24 5.97 -10.46 15.73
N LEU A 25 6.85 -9.92 14.88
CA LEU A 25 8.25 -10.31 14.77
C LEU A 25 9.19 -9.50 15.69
N GLY A 26 8.64 -8.59 16.51
CA GLY A 26 9.42 -7.81 17.50
C GLY A 26 10.02 -6.50 16.98
N PHE A 27 9.68 -6.07 15.76
CA PHE A 27 10.15 -4.79 15.22
C PHE A 27 9.43 -3.60 15.85
N LYS A 28 10.13 -2.45 15.91
CA LYS A 28 9.53 -1.17 16.31
C LYS A 28 8.78 -0.56 15.12
N ALA A 29 7.57 -1.05 14.85
CA ALA A 29 6.77 -0.61 13.71
C ALA A 29 5.61 0.33 14.11
N PHE A 30 5.35 1.35 13.29
CA PHE A 30 4.21 2.25 13.48
C PHE A 30 3.49 2.44 12.15
N SER A 31 2.16 2.35 12.17
CA SER A 31 1.33 2.83 11.05
C SER A 31 1.15 4.34 11.18
N CYS A 32 1.01 5.04 10.07
CA CYS A 32 0.73 6.47 10.04
C CYS A 32 -0.34 6.77 8.99
N ASP A 33 -1.41 7.45 9.39
CA ASP A 33 -2.44 7.94 8.48
C ASP A 33 -3.17 9.12 9.13
N LEU A 34 -3.74 10.01 8.32
CA LEU A 34 -4.61 11.08 8.84
C LEU A 34 -5.91 10.52 9.44
N LYS A 35 -6.34 9.35 8.95
CA LYS A 35 -7.51 8.63 9.46
C LYS A 35 -7.23 8.00 10.84
N PRO A 36 -8.28 7.86 11.66
CA PRO A 36 -8.19 7.08 12.88
C PRO A 36 -7.79 5.63 12.60
N CYS A 37 -7.07 5.04 13.54
CA CYS A 37 -6.71 3.63 13.53
C CYS A 37 -7.95 2.73 13.47
N SER A 38 -7.94 1.72 12.58
CA SER A 38 -8.92 0.62 12.59
C SER A 38 -8.31 -0.74 12.91
N GLY A 39 -6.98 -0.82 13.04
CA GLY A 39 -6.23 -2.06 13.25
C GLY A 39 -6.24 -2.59 14.69
N GLY A 40 -6.78 -1.83 15.64
CA GLY A 40 -6.96 -2.23 17.04
C GLY A 40 -5.84 -1.83 18.00
N HIS A 41 -4.77 -1.21 17.50
CA HIS A 41 -3.60 -0.80 18.30
C HIS A 41 -3.31 0.69 18.15
N PRO A 42 -4.11 1.59 18.78
CA PRO A 42 -3.89 3.03 18.70
C PRO A 42 -2.49 3.46 19.17
N GLU A 43 -1.85 2.69 20.05
CA GLU A 43 -0.48 2.90 20.52
C GLU A 43 0.60 2.66 19.45
N TRP A 44 0.25 2.02 18.33
CA TRP A 44 1.11 1.84 17.16
C TRP A 44 0.67 2.70 15.97
N HIS A 45 -0.19 3.70 16.20
CA HIS A 45 -0.75 4.55 15.15
C HIS A 45 -0.37 6.02 15.34
N LEU A 46 0.38 6.56 14.39
CA LEU A 46 0.73 7.97 14.30
C LEU A 46 -0.34 8.69 13.47
N GLN A 47 -1.36 9.23 14.14
CA GLN A 47 -2.43 9.97 13.46
C GLN A 47 -2.02 11.40 13.13
N MET A 48 -1.23 11.58 12.08
CA MET A 48 -0.66 12.87 11.66
C MET A 48 -0.27 12.86 10.18
N ASP A 49 0.24 13.99 9.68
CA ASP A 49 0.83 14.03 8.35
C ASP A 49 2.06 13.10 8.26
N VAL A 50 2.19 12.40 7.14
CA VAL A 50 3.25 11.40 6.97
C VAL A 50 4.65 12.01 7.02
N PHE A 51 4.83 13.25 6.56
CA PHE A 51 6.14 13.91 6.57
C PHE A 51 6.51 14.40 7.97
N GLU A 52 5.53 14.72 8.82
CA GLU A 52 5.75 14.92 10.25
C GLU A 52 6.19 13.60 10.90
N ALA A 53 5.49 12.49 10.63
CA ALA A 53 5.86 11.17 11.15
C ALA A 53 7.25 10.71 10.70
N ILE A 54 7.63 10.97 9.44
CA ILE A 54 8.98 10.72 8.91
C ILE A 54 10.03 11.50 9.72
N SER A 55 9.70 12.70 10.19
CA SER A 55 10.63 13.58 10.91
C SER A 55 10.79 13.25 12.40
N LEU A 56 9.91 12.43 12.99
CA LEU A 56 9.95 12.08 14.41
C LEU A 56 11.22 11.31 14.82
N THR A 57 11.77 10.51 13.91
CA THR A 57 12.92 9.67 14.21
C THR A 57 13.65 9.23 12.94
N LYS A 58 14.76 8.52 13.11
CA LYS A 58 15.44 7.86 12.01
C LYS A 58 14.80 6.50 11.78
N TRP A 59 14.08 6.38 10.67
CA TRP A 59 13.48 5.13 10.23
C TRP A 59 14.49 4.30 9.43
N ASP A 60 14.49 3.00 9.64
CA ASP A 60 15.30 2.05 8.87
C ASP A 60 14.58 1.61 7.60
N LEU A 61 13.25 1.51 7.66
CA LEU A 61 12.37 1.14 6.57
C LEU A 61 11.09 1.97 6.57
N MET A 62 10.68 2.44 5.40
CA MET A 62 9.34 2.95 5.14
C MET A 62 8.62 2.07 4.11
N ILE A 63 7.42 1.62 4.45
CA ILE A 63 6.48 1.00 3.50
C ILE A 63 5.31 1.96 3.34
N ALA A 64 5.11 2.53 2.16
CA ALA A 64 4.12 3.58 1.95
C ALA A 64 2.99 3.16 1.00
N HIS A 65 1.77 3.55 1.34
CA HIS A 65 0.53 3.28 0.60
C HIS A 65 -0.16 4.59 0.15
N PRO A 66 0.52 5.45 -0.64
CA PRO A 66 -0.01 6.76 -0.98
C PRO A 66 -1.40 6.66 -1.65
N PRO A 67 -2.30 7.64 -1.41
CA PRO A 67 -3.65 7.62 -1.97
C PRO A 67 -3.67 7.37 -3.49
N CYS A 68 -4.31 6.27 -3.92
CA CYS A 68 -4.26 5.81 -5.32
C CYS A 68 -5.38 6.35 -6.22
N THR A 69 -6.32 7.15 -5.68
CA THR A 69 -7.53 7.62 -6.40
C THR A 69 -7.20 8.30 -7.73
N PHE A 70 -6.18 9.17 -7.72
CA PHE A 70 -5.76 9.93 -8.90
C PHE A 70 -4.58 9.32 -9.65
N LEU A 71 -3.95 8.28 -9.06
CA LEU A 71 -2.82 7.56 -9.63
C LEU A 71 -3.25 6.34 -10.45
N SER A 72 -4.28 5.60 -10.01
CA SER A 72 -4.66 4.31 -10.59
C SER A 72 -5.35 4.42 -11.95
N VAL A 73 -5.17 3.39 -12.79
CA VAL A 73 -5.85 3.30 -14.10
C VAL A 73 -7.38 3.31 -13.99
N SER A 74 -7.92 2.77 -12.91
CA SER A 74 -9.37 2.74 -12.68
C SER A 74 -9.98 4.13 -12.51
N GLY A 75 -9.17 5.11 -12.08
CA GLY A 75 -9.55 6.51 -11.96
C GLY A 75 -9.54 7.27 -13.28
N ASN A 76 -8.91 6.75 -14.35
CA ASN A 76 -8.70 7.46 -15.61
C ASN A 76 -10.00 7.81 -16.34
N ARG A 77 -11.03 6.97 -16.24
CA ARG A 77 -12.29 7.16 -16.99
C ARG A 77 -12.99 8.50 -16.72
N TRP A 78 -12.69 9.12 -15.60
CA TRP A 78 -13.31 10.35 -15.16
C TRP A 78 -12.35 11.56 -15.28
N MET A 79 -11.18 11.39 -15.90
CA MET A 79 -10.21 12.48 -16.14
C MET A 79 -10.67 13.45 -17.22
N ASN A 80 -11.52 12.99 -18.13
CA ASN A 80 -12.01 13.76 -19.28
C ASN A 80 -13.42 14.31 -19.04
N ASP A 81 -13.82 14.45 -17.78
CA ASP A 81 -15.13 14.97 -17.37
C ASP A 81 -14.94 16.22 -16.50
N PRO A 82 -14.60 17.37 -17.12
CA PRO A 82 -14.31 18.61 -16.40
C PRO A 82 -15.57 19.25 -15.81
N ILE A 83 -16.76 18.87 -16.29
CA ILE A 83 -18.03 19.38 -15.76
C ILE A 83 -18.27 18.83 -14.35
N HIS A 84 -18.09 17.52 -14.16
CA HIS A 84 -18.31 16.88 -12.86
C HIS A 84 -17.03 16.81 -12.00
N TYR A 85 -15.85 16.85 -12.61
CA TYR A 85 -14.56 16.74 -11.92
C TYR A 85 -13.54 17.79 -12.41
N PRO A 86 -13.80 19.09 -12.20
CA PRO A 86 -12.99 20.18 -12.76
C PRO A 86 -11.52 20.17 -12.30
N ASN A 87 -11.26 19.75 -11.06
CA ASN A 87 -9.92 19.82 -10.45
C ASN A 87 -9.05 18.58 -10.68
N ARG A 88 -9.57 17.56 -11.38
CA ARG A 88 -8.95 16.23 -11.38
C ARG A 88 -7.54 16.18 -11.97
N ALA A 89 -7.26 17.07 -12.92
CA ALA A 89 -5.91 17.23 -13.47
C ALA A 89 -4.93 17.76 -12.42
N LYS A 90 -5.34 18.74 -11.61
CA LYS A 90 -4.56 19.25 -10.48
C LYS A 90 -4.40 18.17 -9.40
N ASP A 91 -5.48 17.51 -9.00
CA ASP A 91 -5.44 16.44 -7.99
C ASP A 91 -4.47 15.31 -8.36
N ARG A 92 -4.39 14.99 -9.65
CA ARG A 92 -3.41 14.04 -10.18
C ARG A 92 -1.99 14.55 -10.06
N THR A 93 -1.73 15.80 -10.40
CA THR A 93 -0.41 16.41 -10.25
C THR A 93 0.02 16.40 -8.79
N ASP A 94 -0.89 16.77 -7.87
CA ASP A 94 -0.64 16.76 -6.43
C ASP A 94 -0.36 15.33 -5.93
N ALA A 95 -1.14 14.33 -6.36
CA ALA A 95 -0.91 12.93 -6.00
C ALA A 95 0.43 12.38 -6.55
N VAL A 96 0.82 12.77 -7.77
CA VAL A 96 2.12 12.42 -8.35
C VAL A 96 3.25 13.06 -7.53
N ASN A 97 3.13 14.34 -7.18
CA ASN A 97 4.13 15.03 -6.36
C ASN A 97 4.25 14.39 -4.98
N PHE A 98 3.13 14.06 -4.33
CA PHE A 98 3.12 13.35 -3.05
C PHE A 98 3.84 12.00 -3.13
N PHE A 99 3.57 11.21 -4.17
CA PHE A 99 4.28 9.95 -4.42
C PHE A 99 5.79 10.19 -4.58
N LEU A 100 6.20 11.17 -5.40
CA LEU A 100 7.60 11.48 -5.64
C LEU A 100 8.31 11.94 -4.35
N LEU A 101 7.64 12.76 -3.53
CA LEU A 101 8.17 13.18 -2.23
C LEU A 101 8.45 11.99 -1.30
N LEU A 102 7.59 10.98 -1.29
CA LEU A 102 7.85 9.73 -0.55
C LEU A 102 9.08 8.99 -1.09
N THR A 103 9.24 8.92 -2.42
CA THR A 103 10.42 8.25 -3.02
C THR A 103 11.74 8.95 -2.69
N ALA A 104 11.70 10.27 -2.47
CA ALA A 104 12.86 11.12 -2.27
C ALA A 104 13.35 11.18 -0.81
N GLN A 105 12.62 10.55 0.12
CA GLN A 105 12.98 10.58 1.54
C GLN A 105 14.35 9.94 1.80
N ARG A 106 15.06 10.50 2.78
CA ARG A 106 16.38 10.04 3.24
C ARG A 106 16.28 8.82 4.17
N ILE A 107 15.32 7.95 3.91
CA ILE A 107 15.17 6.66 4.59
C ILE A 107 15.99 5.63 3.79
N PRO A 108 16.81 4.77 4.44
CA PRO A 108 17.70 3.85 3.74
C PRO A 108 16.94 2.86 2.85
N HIS A 109 15.82 2.34 3.35
CA HIS A 109 14.98 1.35 2.66
C HIS A 109 13.57 1.88 2.47
N ILE A 110 13.05 1.80 1.24
CA ILE A 110 11.70 2.27 0.93
C ILE A 110 11.01 1.25 0.03
N ALA A 111 9.79 0.87 0.39
CA ALA A 111 8.83 0.23 -0.50
C ALA A 111 7.61 1.14 -0.65
N ILE A 112 7.23 1.46 -1.89
CA ILE A 112 5.95 2.11 -2.15
C ILE A 112 5.04 1.12 -2.87
N GLU A 113 3.86 0.89 -2.29
CA GLU A 113 2.81 0.03 -2.83
C GLU A 113 1.73 0.88 -3.48
N ASN A 114 1.38 0.55 -4.72
CA ASN A 114 0.23 1.16 -5.38
C ASN A 114 -0.35 0.24 -6.46
N PRO A 115 -1.64 0.38 -6.81
CA PRO A 115 -2.16 -0.24 -8.02
C PRO A 115 -1.44 0.20 -9.30
N ILE A 116 -1.66 -0.54 -10.40
CA ILE A 116 -1.25 -0.10 -11.73
C ILE A 116 -1.83 1.30 -12.03
N GLY A 117 -0.99 2.19 -12.51
CA GLY A 117 -1.32 3.61 -12.63
C GLY A 117 -0.30 4.44 -13.40
N ILE A 118 -0.49 5.75 -13.33
CA ILE A 118 0.29 6.75 -14.08
C ILE A 118 1.77 6.83 -13.64
N MET A 119 2.12 6.33 -12.46
CA MET A 119 3.48 6.41 -11.94
C MET A 119 4.51 5.65 -12.79
N SER A 120 4.08 4.61 -13.51
CA SER A 120 4.93 3.93 -14.50
C SER A 120 5.36 4.82 -15.67
N THR A 121 4.63 5.91 -15.92
CA THR A 121 4.94 6.93 -16.93
C THR A 121 5.62 8.15 -16.32
N ARG A 122 5.20 8.56 -15.11
CA ARG A 122 5.67 9.80 -14.46
C ARG A 122 6.95 9.65 -13.64
N TYR A 123 7.32 8.43 -13.24
CA TYR A 123 8.49 8.18 -12.40
C TYR A 123 9.39 7.10 -13.02
N LYS A 124 9.04 5.83 -12.84
CA LYS A 124 9.70 4.67 -13.46
C LYS A 124 8.79 3.45 -13.39
N LYS A 125 9.12 2.41 -14.14
CA LYS A 125 8.45 1.10 -14.00
C LYS A 125 8.62 0.58 -12.55
N PRO A 126 7.61 -0.11 -12.01
CA PRO A 126 7.73 -0.71 -10.69
C PRO A 126 8.88 -1.72 -10.68
N SER A 127 9.56 -1.85 -9.54
CA SER A 127 10.59 -2.86 -9.33
C SER A 127 10.01 -4.27 -9.44
N GLN A 128 8.75 -4.43 -9.03
CA GLN A 128 8.03 -5.69 -9.10
C GLN A 128 6.52 -5.47 -9.19
N ILE A 129 5.83 -6.41 -9.82
CA ILE A 129 4.37 -6.54 -9.76
C ILE A 129 4.04 -7.84 -9.05
N ILE A 130 3.16 -7.78 -8.07
CA ILE A 130 2.76 -8.89 -7.22
C ILE A 130 1.24 -9.07 -7.20
N GLN A 131 0.80 -10.22 -6.69
CA GLN A 131 -0.60 -10.60 -6.55
C GLN A 131 -0.83 -11.31 -5.22
N PRO A 132 -1.99 -11.12 -4.56
CA PRO A 132 -2.29 -11.79 -3.28
C PRO A 132 -2.21 -13.32 -3.35
N TRP A 133 -2.65 -13.93 -4.46
CA TRP A 133 -2.56 -15.38 -4.66
C TRP A 133 -1.14 -15.94 -4.69
N GLN A 134 -0.12 -15.10 -4.82
CA GLN A 134 1.29 -15.51 -4.68
C GLN A 134 1.73 -15.67 -3.20
N PHE A 135 0.93 -15.18 -2.25
CA PHE A 135 1.26 -15.10 -0.83
C PHE A 135 0.21 -15.76 0.08
N GLY A 136 -0.68 -16.58 -0.47
CA GLY A 136 -1.62 -17.39 0.30
C GLY A 136 -3.06 -16.87 0.31
N ASP A 137 -3.32 -15.68 -0.21
CA ASP A 137 -4.66 -15.09 -0.27
C ASP A 137 -5.34 -15.41 -1.60
N GLN A 138 -6.49 -16.10 -1.59
CA GLN A 138 -7.25 -16.44 -2.79
C GLN A 138 -7.95 -15.21 -3.41
N ALA A 139 -7.16 -14.28 -3.93
CA ALA A 139 -7.61 -13.05 -4.54
C ALA A 139 -6.67 -12.60 -5.65
N GLN A 140 -7.24 -11.95 -6.67
CA GLN A 140 -6.48 -11.24 -7.68
C GLN A 140 -6.62 -9.72 -7.46
N LYS A 141 -5.48 -9.06 -7.22
CA LYS A 141 -5.35 -7.61 -7.14
C LYS A 141 -3.93 -7.26 -7.58
N THR A 142 -3.79 -6.74 -8.79
CA THR A 142 -2.47 -6.39 -9.30
C THR A 142 -1.91 -5.21 -8.53
N THR A 143 -0.82 -5.45 -7.82
CA THR A 143 -0.16 -4.48 -6.95
C THR A 143 1.27 -4.27 -7.45
N CYS A 144 1.67 -3.01 -7.58
CA CYS A 144 3.01 -2.60 -7.97
C CYS A 144 3.82 -2.23 -6.73
N LEU A 145 5.09 -2.63 -6.71
CA LEU A 145 6.08 -2.23 -5.71
C LEU A 145 7.19 -1.42 -6.36
N TRP A 146 7.46 -0.23 -5.84
CA TRP A 146 8.68 0.55 -6.15
C TRP A 146 9.62 0.46 -4.95
N LEU A 147 10.76 -0.18 -5.16
CA LEU A 147 11.70 -0.51 -4.10
C LEU A 147 12.97 0.35 -4.18
N LYS A 148 13.49 0.74 -3.02
CA LYS A 148 14.79 1.39 -2.81
C LYS A 148 15.55 0.56 -1.78
N ASN A 149 16.69 0.00 -2.19
CA ASN A 149 17.60 -0.82 -1.37
C ASN A 149 16.97 -2.06 -0.70
N LEU A 150 15.81 -2.50 -1.17
CA LEU A 150 15.15 -3.72 -0.68
C LEU A 150 15.23 -4.84 -1.72
N PRO A 151 15.38 -6.10 -1.28
CA PRO A 151 15.26 -7.24 -2.18
C PRO A 151 13.83 -7.37 -2.71
N LEU A 152 13.68 -7.91 -3.92
CA LEU A 152 12.38 -8.24 -4.50
C LEU A 152 11.62 -9.20 -3.57
N LEU A 153 10.32 -8.98 -3.40
CA LEU A 153 9.48 -9.78 -2.51
C LEU A 153 9.23 -11.16 -3.14
N LYS A 154 9.64 -12.24 -2.47
CA LYS A 154 9.52 -13.60 -2.98
C LYS A 154 8.13 -14.15 -2.64
N PRO A 155 7.42 -14.78 -3.59
CA PRO A 155 6.20 -15.51 -3.31
C PRO A 155 6.39 -16.53 -2.18
N THR A 156 5.50 -16.54 -1.19
CA THR A 156 5.57 -17.44 -0.02
C THR A 156 4.66 -18.65 -0.14
N LYS A 157 3.46 -18.48 -0.70
CA LYS A 157 2.46 -19.54 -0.83
C LYS A 157 1.57 -19.30 -2.04
N ILE A 158 1.74 -20.10 -3.08
CA ILE A 158 0.90 -20.01 -4.28
C ILE A 158 -0.45 -20.69 -4.02
N VAL A 159 -1.55 -19.95 -4.22
CA VAL A 159 -2.93 -20.44 -4.13
C VAL A 159 -3.73 -20.08 -5.38
N GLY A 160 -4.99 -20.53 -5.45
CA GLY A 160 -5.90 -20.15 -6.52
C GLY A 160 -6.17 -18.64 -6.56
N LYS A 161 -6.52 -18.10 -7.74
CA LYS A 161 -6.76 -16.66 -7.96
C LYS A 161 -8.04 -16.11 -7.31
N GLY A 162 -8.77 -16.96 -6.58
CA GLY A 162 -10.08 -16.66 -6.01
C GLY A 162 -11.23 -16.76 -7.02
N GLU A 163 -12.42 -16.44 -6.54
CA GLU A 163 -13.65 -16.46 -7.33
C GLU A 163 -13.75 -15.22 -8.24
N PHE A 164 -14.35 -15.42 -9.42
CA PHE A 164 -14.63 -14.36 -10.38
C PHE A 164 -16.12 -14.32 -10.69
N ILE A 165 -16.64 -13.11 -10.89
CA ILE A 165 -17.98 -12.87 -11.40
C ILE A 165 -17.86 -12.32 -12.82
N ILE A 166 -18.72 -12.81 -13.71
CA ILE A 166 -18.95 -12.24 -15.03
C ILE A 166 -20.24 -11.42 -14.94
N THR A 167 -20.16 -10.10 -15.12
CA THR A 167 -21.34 -9.25 -15.08
C THR A 167 -22.21 -9.50 -16.31
N LYS A 168 -23.48 -9.04 -16.27
CA LYS A 168 -24.40 -9.12 -17.42
C LYS A 168 -23.81 -8.52 -18.71
N GLY A 169 -22.90 -7.55 -18.60
CA GLY A 169 -22.19 -6.95 -19.72
C GLY A 169 -20.88 -7.65 -20.12
N GLY A 170 -20.66 -8.91 -19.70
CA GLY A 170 -19.50 -9.72 -20.07
C GLY A 170 -18.18 -9.37 -19.37
N ARG A 171 -18.17 -8.40 -18.44
CA ARG A 171 -16.94 -8.02 -17.73
C ARG A 171 -16.65 -9.02 -16.61
N LYS A 172 -15.49 -9.68 -16.70
CA LYS A 172 -14.94 -10.54 -15.64
C LYS A 172 -14.22 -9.69 -14.59
N MET A 173 -14.57 -9.85 -13.32
CA MET A 173 -13.84 -9.22 -12.21
C MET A 173 -13.80 -10.14 -10.98
N PRO A 174 -12.83 -9.97 -10.07
CA PRO A 174 -12.79 -10.73 -8.83
C PRO A 174 -14.07 -10.52 -8.01
N LYS A 175 -14.62 -11.58 -7.43
CA LYS A 175 -15.86 -11.53 -6.65
C LYS A 175 -15.75 -10.56 -5.48
N TRP A 176 -14.65 -10.60 -4.72
CA TRP A 176 -14.41 -9.69 -3.61
C TRP A 176 -14.47 -8.21 -4.03
N TYR A 177 -14.02 -7.90 -5.25
CA TYR A 177 -14.07 -6.55 -5.79
C TYR A 177 -15.51 -6.15 -6.13
N TYR A 178 -16.26 -7.07 -6.73
CA TYR A 178 -17.67 -6.89 -7.05
C TYR A 178 -18.51 -6.68 -5.79
N ASP A 179 -18.31 -7.49 -4.76
CA ASP A 179 -19.02 -7.40 -3.48
C ASP A 179 -18.76 -6.05 -2.80
N ALA A 180 -17.52 -5.54 -2.87
CA ALA A 180 -17.18 -4.22 -2.36
C ALA A 180 -17.87 -3.06 -3.12
N LEU A 181 -18.37 -3.28 -4.35
CA LEU A 181 -19.19 -2.28 -5.05
C LEU A 181 -20.54 -2.07 -4.35
N TRP A 182 -21.03 -3.05 -3.59
CA TRP A 182 -22.30 -2.97 -2.88
C TRP A 182 -22.20 -2.37 -1.47
N SER A 183 -21.02 -1.88 -1.07
CA SER A 183 -20.84 -1.13 0.18
C SER A 183 -21.75 0.10 0.26
N LYS A 184 -22.15 0.48 1.49
CA LYS A 184 -23.14 1.53 1.75
C LYS A 184 -22.66 2.92 1.34
N SER A 185 -21.33 3.15 1.38
CA SER A 185 -20.74 4.42 1.00
C SER A 185 -19.50 4.27 0.11
N GLN A 186 -19.16 5.35 -0.61
CA GLN A 186 -17.94 5.41 -1.41
C GLN A 186 -16.68 5.28 -0.53
N GLU A 187 -16.73 5.82 0.69
CA GLU A 187 -15.64 5.73 1.65
C GLU A 187 -15.42 4.30 2.13
N GLU A 188 -16.48 3.61 2.56
CA GLU A 188 -16.41 2.22 2.99
C GLU A 188 -15.87 1.31 1.87
N ARG A 189 -16.30 1.55 0.62
CA ARG A 189 -15.77 0.88 -0.57
C ARG A 189 -14.27 1.15 -0.78
N ARG A 190 -13.79 2.36 -0.48
CA ARG A 190 -12.36 2.69 -0.59
C ARG A 190 -11.58 1.96 0.48
N THR A 191 -12.00 2.05 1.74
CA THR A 191 -11.35 1.39 2.89
C THR A 191 -11.27 -0.13 2.70
N LYS A 192 -12.39 -0.79 2.36
CA LYS A 192 -12.40 -2.25 2.12
C LYS A 192 -11.44 -2.69 1.01
N ARG A 193 -11.25 -1.87 -0.02
CA ARG A 193 -10.38 -2.20 -1.16
C ARG A 193 -8.92 -1.77 -0.96
N SER A 194 -8.65 -0.83 -0.04
CA SER A 194 -7.30 -0.38 0.27
C SER A 194 -6.60 -1.28 1.28
N LYS A 195 -7.35 -2.04 2.09
CA LYS A 195 -6.77 -2.97 3.07
C LYS A 195 -5.77 -3.93 2.42
N THR A 196 -4.60 -4.05 3.03
CA THR A 196 -3.54 -4.97 2.60
C THR A 196 -3.95 -6.41 2.87
N PHE A 197 -3.56 -7.33 1.99
CA PHE A 197 -3.83 -8.75 2.15
C PHE A 197 -2.88 -9.36 3.19
N PRO A 198 -3.37 -10.18 4.15
CA PRO A 198 -2.55 -10.73 5.23
C PRO A 198 -1.29 -11.46 4.77
N GLY A 199 -1.38 -12.26 3.69
CA GLY A 199 -0.24 -12.99 3.16
C GLY A 199 0.86 -12.09 2.61
N ILE A 200 0.49 -10.99 1.95
CA ILE A 200 1.46 -9.98 1.51
C ILE A 200 2.09 -9.28 2.72
N ALA A 201 1.27 -8.90 3.71
CA ALA A 201 1.76 -8.24 4.92
C ALA A 201 2.78 -9.11 5.68
N GLN A 202 2.47 -10.39 5.86
CA GLN A 202 3.36 -11.37 6.47
C GLN A 202 4.65 -11.54 5.66
N ALA A 203 4.56 -11.70 4.34
CA ALA A 203 5.73 -11.86 3.49
C ALA A 203 6.66 -10.63 3.53
N MET A 204 6.09 -9.41 3.53
CA MET A 204 6.85 -8.17 3.67
C MET A 204 7.56 -8.12 5.02
N ALA A 205 6.86 -8.47 6.11
CA ALA A 205 7.42 -8.45 7.45
C ALA A 205 8.55 -9.48 7.63
N GLU A 206 8.32 -10.73 7.25
CA GLU A 206 9.30 -11.81 7.39
C GLU A 206 10.53 -11.57 6.53
N GLN A 207 10.34 -11.28 5.23
CA GLN A 207 11.47 -11.18 4.32
C GLN A 207 12.26 -9.89 4.51
N TRP A 208 11.60 -8.74 4.55
CA TRP A 208 12.30 -7.48 4.71
C TRP A 208 12.76 -7.25 6.14
N GLY A 209 12.05 -7.80 7.14
CA GLY A 209 12.53 -7.82 8.52
C GLY A 209 13.85 -8.58 8.64
N ALA A 210 13.90 -9.83 8.16
CA ALA A 210 15.12 -10.63 8.20
C ALA A 210 16.29 -9.95 7.44
N TYR A 211 16.01 -9.39 6.26
CA TYR A 211 17.01 -8.65 5.49
C TYR A 211 17.61 -7.46 6.25
N LEU A 212 16.80 -6.74 7.04
CA LEU A 212 17.27 -5.60 7.83
C LEU A 212 18.07 -6.02 9.07
N GLU A 213 17.83 -7.22 9.60
CA GLU A 213 18.60 -7.76 10.73
C GLU A 213 19.97 -8.29 10.31
N GLU A 214 20.15 -8.63 9.03
CA GLU A 214 21.40 -9.15 8.47
C GLU A 214 22.42 -8.06 8.09
N ILE A 215 22.00 -6.80 7.97
CA ILE A 215 22.83 -5.65 7.53
C ILE A 215 23.22 -4.71 8.66
#